data_AF-A0A6B9TL71-F1
#
_entry.id   AF-A0A6B9TL71-F1
#
_cell.length_a   1.000
_cell.length_b   1.000
_cell.length_c   1.000
_cell.angle_alpha   90.00
_cell.angle_beta   90.00
_cell.angle_gamma   90.00
#
_symmetry.space_group_name_H-M   'P 1'
#
loop_
_entity.id
_entity.type
_entity.pdbx_description
1 polymer ?
#
loop_
_entity_poly.entity_id
_entity_poly.type
_entity_poly.pdbx_seq_one_letter_code
_entity_poly.pdbx_strand_id
1 'polypeptide(L)'
;METTEVIEGKNITVERTGEENRKLIFQDCLCAVCGLCGEICPVSAIEVNPTGAMVRTEQDESKILIDENKCVLCGMCSSICPFQALDLQIDGTSIKELAEYPKILKSAEIDDETCIQCKACETACPQDAITITRELPERKDLITGEIEIDKDTCIYCGMCEEMCPVDAIEIEHQIPSSSSPTVATDINVDEDKCVHCGICKRICPVDAIMQVCRICPYGEYEIKVPEVTGTSYIDPELCVNCGWCQEICPVDAATVTKPFEGELIIDQDTCQACETCVMACPCNVLSFPKPEKPGEKTTKLYKDERFCIYCGACERSCPVNAIEVKRSRINTTPIKSKAWKNAFESLLK
;
A
#
# COMPACT_ATOMS: atom_id res chain seq x y z
N MET A 1 10.90 11.66 40.86
CA MET A 1 10.38 11.71 39.49
C MET A 1 9.49 10.50 39.34
N GLU A 2 8.18 10.72 39.25
CA GLU A 2 7.21 9.64 39.05
C GLU A 2 7.11 9.38 37.54
N THR A 3 7.16 8.10 37.15
CA THR A 3 6.85 7.67 35.78
C THR A 3 5.38 7.29 35.78
N THR A 4 4.63 7.77 34.81
CA THR A 4 3.19 7.54 34.70
C THR A 4 2.83 6.94 33.35
N GLU A 5 1.93 5.97 33.37
CA GLU A 5 1.33 5.37 32.20
C GLU A 5 -0.05 5.97 31.91
N VAL A 6 -0.29 6.28 30.64
CA VAL A 6 -1.59 6.70 30.11
C VAL A 6 -2.00 5.74 29.00
N ILE A 7 -3.20 5.17 29.11
CA ILE A 7 -3.77 4.27 28.10
C ILE A 7 -4.93 5.00 27.42
N GLU A 8 -4.83 5.16 26.10
CA GLU A 8 -5.86 5.77 25.25
C GLU A 8 -6.33 4.75 24.20
N GLY A 9 -7.49 4.13 24.46
CA GLY A 9 -7.94 2.98 23.67
C GLY A 9 -6.97 1.80 23.86
N LYS A 10 -6.24 1.43 22.80
CA LYS A 10 -5.17 0.41 22.85
C LYS A 10 -3.76 1.00 22.80
N ASN A 11 -3.64 2.30 22.63
CA ASN A 11 -2.35 2.98 22.62
C ASN A 11 -1.86 3.16 24.06
N ILE A 12 -0.55 3.04 24.25
CA ILE A 12 0.09 3.14 25.57
C ILE A 12 1.11 4.26 25.52
N THR A 13 1.11 5.12 26.52
CA THR A 13 2.11 6.17 26.70
C THR A 13 2.76 6.02 28.06
N VAL A 14 4.08 5.90 28.11
CA VAL A 14 4.86 5.91 29.36
C VAL A 14 5.67 7.19 29.41
N GLU A 15 5.39 8.05 30.39
CA GLU A 15 6.01 9.37 30.51
C GLU A 15 6.70 9.53 31.86
N ARG A 16 7.89 10.17 31.86
CA ARG A 16 8.60 10.56 33.07
C ARG A 16 9.02 12.01 32.97
N THR A 17 8.43 12.84 33.82
CA THR A 17 8.74 14.26 33.93
C THR A 17 9.96 14.51 34.82
N GLY A 18 10.76 15.53 34.48
CA GLY A 18 12.00 15.86 35.17
C GLY A 18 12.73 17.04 34.52
N GLU A 19 14.04 17.16 34.76
CA GLU A 19 14.89 18.13 34.02
C GLU A 19 14.94 17.81 32.52
N GLU A 20 14.86 16.52 32.19
CA GLU A 20 14.71 16.00 30.83
C GLU A 20 13.38 15.23 30.80
N ASN A 21 12.44 15.64 29.94
CA ASN A 21 11.17 14.93 29.78
C ASN A 21 11.34 13.76 28.83
N ARG A 22 10.88 12.57 29.22
CA ARG A 22 10.91 11.38 28.35
C ARG A 22 9.52 10.80 28.20
N LYS A 23 9.13 10.52 26.97
CA LYS A 23 7.82 9.98 26.61
C LYS A 23 7.96 8.86 25.59
N LEU A 24 7.59 7.63 25.97
CA LEU A 24 7.52 6.49 25.06
C LEU A 24 6.07 6.30 24.63
N ILE A 25 5.81 6.35 23.33
CA ILE A 25 4.49 6.22 22.74
C ILE A 25 4.42 4.90 21.98
N PHE A 26 3.40 4.10 22.25
CA PHE A 26 3.05 2.88 21.53
C PHE A 26 1.75 3.07 20.75
N GLN A 27 1.80 2.82 19.45
CA GLN A 27 0.64 2.83 18.56
C GLN A 27 0.25 1.40 18.19
N ASP A 28 -0.89 0.93 18.69
CA ASP A 28 -1.32 -0.47 18.54
C ASP A 28 -1.58 -0.83 17.06
N CYS A 29 -2.14 0.09 16.29
CA CYS A 29 -2.47 -0.13 14.87
C CYS A 29 -1.23 -0.46 14.01
N LEU A 30 -0.07 0.12 14.30
CA LEU A 30 1.18 -0.12 13.56
C LEU A 30 1.92 -1.39 13.99
N CYS A 31 1.55 -1.98 15.13
CA CYS A 31 2.28 -3.11 15.69
C CYS A 31 1.97 -4.41 14.94
N ALA A 32 2.99 -5.04 14.35
CA ALA A 32 2.91 -6.37 13.73
C ALA A 32 3.18 -7.54 14.71
N VAL A 33 3.26 -7.28 16.02
CA VAL A 33 3.40 -8.28 17.09
C VAL A 33 4.60 -9.23 16.87
N CYS A 34 5.72 -8.70 16.39
CA CYS A 34 6.90 -9.50 16.05
C CYS A 34 7.72 -9.99 17.26
N GLY A 35 7.66 -9.30 18.41
CA GLY A 35 8.36 -9.69 19.64
C GLY A 35 9.67 -8.97 19.92
N LEU A 36 10.28 -8.31 18.92
CA LEU A 36 11.60 -7.69 19.05
C LEU A 36 11.73 -6.67 20.20
N CYS A 37 10.68 -5.92 20.50
CA CYS A 37 10.66 -4.97 21.60
C CYS A 37 10.75 -5.64 22.98
N GLY A 38 10.15 -6.82 23.14
CA GLY A 38 10.27 -7.64 24.34
C GLY A 38 11.66 -8.24 24.48
N GLU A 39 12.21 -8.81 23.40
CA GLU A 39 13.53 -9.44 23.37
C GLU A 39 14.67 -8.45 23.66
N ILE A 40 14.61 -7.23 23.10
CA ILE A 40 15.66 -6.23 23.30
C ILE A 40 15.60 -5.54 24.67
N CYS A 41 14.47 -5.64 25.39
CA CYS A 41 14.23 -4.86 26.60
C CYS A 41 15.17 -5.33 27.73
N PRO A 42 16.16 -4.51 28.17
CA PRO A 42 17.20 -4.96 29.10
C PRO A 42 16.68 -5.20 30.52
N VAL A 43 15.46 -4.73 30.82
CA VAL A 43 14.80 -4.81 32.13
C VAL A 43 13.49 -5.60 32.06
N SER A 44 13.22 -6.27 30.93
CA SER A 44 12.02 -7.09 30.71
C SER A 44 10.73 -6.36 31.10
N ALA A 45 10.63 -5.08 30.73
CA ALA A 45 9.46 -4.25 30.97
C ALA A 45 8.34 -4.48 29.93
N ILE A 46 8.64 -5.12 28.79
CA ILE A 46 7.67 -5.31 27.71
C ILE A 46 7.25 -6.77 27.64
N GLU A 47 5.95 -7.01 27.73
CA GLU A 47 5.32 -8.29 27.43
C GLU A 47 4.58 -8.17 26.10
N VAL A 48 4.74 -9.15 25.21
CA VAL A 48 4.12 -9.14 23.88
C VAL A 48 3.08 -10.24 23.83
N ASN A 49 1.84 -9.91 23.50
CA ASN A 49 0.75 -10.88 23.41
C ASN A 49 0.96 -11.87 22.24
N PRO A 50 0.33 -13.07 22.23
CA PRO A 50 0.56 -14.08 21.20
C PRO A 50 0.25 -13.58 19.78
N THR A 51 1.24 -13.65 18.87
CA THR A 51 1.13 -13.08 17.51
C THR A 51 -0.08 -13.60 16.74
N GLY A 52 -0.30 -14.92 16.75
CA GLY A 52 -1.42 -15.53 16.04
C GLY A 52 -2.79 -15.08 16.56
N ALA A 53 -2.95 -14.92 17.87
CA ALA A 53 -4.21 -14.46 18.47
C ALA A 53 -4.48 -12.99 18.14
N MET A 54 -3.49 -12.12 18.33
CA MET A 54 -3.63 -10.68 18.08
C MET A 54 -3.88 -10.34 16.60
N VAL A 55 -3.50 -11.22 15.66
CA VAL A 55 -3.75 -11.03 14.23
C VAL A 55 -5.06 -11.66 13.76
N ARG A 56 -5.43 -12.84 14.29
CA ARG A 56 -6.55 -13.63 13.74
C ARG A 56 -7.85 -13.55 14.52
N THR A 57 -7.81 -13.01 15.74
CA THR A 57 -8.98 -12.97 16.63
C THR A 57 -9.22 -11.54 17.10
N GLU A 58 -10.48 -11.22 17.37
CA GLU A 58 -10.83 -9.98 18.05
C GLU A 58 -10.37 -10.07 19.50
N GLN A 59 -9.61 -9.07 19.95
CA GLN A 59 -9.06 -8.97 21.29
C GLN A 59 -9.33 -7.55 21.79
N ASP A 60 -9.69 -7.38 23.06
CA ASP A 60 -9.84 -6.05 23.67
C ASP A 60 -8.50 -5.49 24.15
N GLU A 61 -7.53 -6.37 24.38
CA GLU A 61 -6.18 -6.02 24.86
C GLU A 61 -5.33 -5.35 23.76
N SER A 62 -4.36 -4.55 24.21
CA SER A 62 -3.25 -4.08 23.39
C SER A 62 -2.33 -5.24 23.00
N LYS A 63 -1.61 -5.08 21.89
CA LYS A 63 -0.66 -6.11 21.38
C LYS A 63 0.57 -6.28 22.27
N ILE A 64 0.91 -5.26 23.06
CA ILE A 64 1.97 -5.31 24.06
C ILE A 64 1.50 -4.66 25.37
N LEU A 65 2.18 -5.00 26.46
CA LEU A 65 2.05 -4.36 27.77
C LEU A 65 3.42 -3.79 28.15
N ILE A 66 3.45 -2.62 28.79
CA ILE A 66 4.69 -1.97 29.23
C ILE A 66 4.61 -1.74 30.75
N ASP A 67 5.46 -2.41 31.54
CA ASP A 67 5.52 -2.20 32.98
C ASP A 67 6.28 -0.91 33.30
N GLU A 68 5.54 0.16 33.62
CA GLU A 68 6.08 1.48 33.97
C GLU A 68 7.05 1.44 35.17
N ASN A 69 6.90 0.46 36.07
CA ASN A 69 7.77 0.33 37.25
C ASN A 69 9.13 -0.28 36.90
N LYS A 70 9.22 -1.01 35.78
CA LYS A 70 10.47 -1.55 35.25
C LYS A 70 11.07 -0.67 34.16
N CYS A 71 10.24 0.01 33.38
CA CYS A 71 10.66 0.78 32.23
C CYS A 71 11.63 1.91 32.63
N VAL A 72 12.82 1.90 32.04
CA VAL A 72 13.86 2.94 32.27
C VAL A 72 13.93 3.98 31.15
N LEU A 73 12.99 3.96 30.20
CA LEU A 73 12.91 4.88 29.06
C LEU A 73 14.25 5.03 28.29
N CYS A 74 14.90 3.89 28.01
CA CYS A 74 16.19 3.86 27.32
C CYS A 74 16.09 3.96 25.78
N GLY A 75 14.94 3.64 25.18
CA GLY A 75 14.70 3.80 23.75
C GLY A 75 15.12 2.63 22.85
N MET A 76 15.68 1.54 23.40
CA MET A 76 16.10 0.38 22.59
C MET A 76 14.92 -0.25 21.82
N CYS A 77 13.75 -0.37 22.45
CA CYS A 77 12.55 -0.91 21.83
C CYS A 77 12.00 -0.03 20.69
N SER A 78 12.14 1.30 20.81
CA SER A 78 11.78 2.25 19.75
C SER A 78 12.78 2.21 18.59
N SER A 79 14.08 2.07 18.90
CA SER A 79 15.14 1.95 17.89
C SER A 79 15.05 0.66 17.09
N ILE A 80 14.74 -0.48 17.73
CA ILE A 80 14.69 -1.78 17.03
C ILE A 80 13.40 -1.99 16.22
N CYS A 81 12.33 -1.26 16.53
CA CYS A 81 11.01 -1.51 15.96
C CYS A 81 11.02 -1.27 14.43
N PRO A 82 10.85 -2.32 13.59
CA PRO A 82 10.91 -2.14 12.14
C PRO A 82 9.59 -1.59 11.56
N PHE A 83 8.55 -1.44 12.40
CA PHE A 83 7.18 -1.04 12.06
C PHE A 83 6.79 0.32 12.63
N GLN A 84 7.73 1.08 13.18
CA GLN A 84 7.52 2.41 13.76
C GLN A 84 6.48 2.50 14.90
N ALA A 85 5.96 1.38 15.40
CA ALA A 85 4.91 1.32 16.41
C ALA A 85 5.33 1.82 17.81
N LEU A 86 6.63 2.02 18.06
CA LEU A 86 7.17 2.56 19.30
C LEU A 86 8.04 3.78 19.01
N ASP A 87 7.70 4.92 19.59
CA ASP A 87 8.44 6.18 19.46
C ASP A 87 8.84 6.70 20.84
N LEU A 88 10.15 6.76 21.11
CA LEU A 88 10.67 7.46 22.28
C LEU A 88 10.94 8.92 21.89
N GLN A 89 10.37 9.84 22.66
CA GLN A 89 10.59 11.26 22.56
C GLN A 89 11.32 11.78 23.79
N ILE A 90 12.27 12.67 23.58
CA ILE A 90 13.05 13.34 24.62
C ILE A 90 12.90 14.84 24.39
N ASP A 91 12.39 15.55 25.40
CA ASP A 91 12.03 16.97 25.32
C ASP A 91 11.19 17.31 24.08
N GLY A 92 10.28 16.40 23.72
CA GLY A 92 9.36 16.52 22.58
C GLY A 92 9.95 16.12 21.22
N THR A 93 11.22 15.73 21.13
CA THR A 93 11.87 15.31 19.88
C THR A 93 12.03 13.79 19.83
N SER A 94 11.65 13.15 18.72
CA SER A 94 11.84 11.70 18.53
C SER A 94 13.33 11.33 18.50
N ILE A 95 13.70 10.19 19.11
CA ILE A 95 15.06 9.66 19.03
C ILE A 95 15.52 9.38 17.59
N LYS A 96 14.60 9.29 16.63
CA LYS A 96 14.91 9.15 15.20
C LYS A 96 15.60 10.39 14.62
N GLU A 97 15.56 11.54 15.30
CA GLU A 97 16.23 12.77 14.90
C GLU A 97 17.55 12.98 15.67
N LEU A 98 17.68 12.39 16.86
CA LEU A 98 18.86 12.52 17.72
C LEU A 98 20.02 11.62 17.25
N ALA A 99 21.21 12.17 17.06
CA ALA A 99 22.37 11.43 16.55
C ALA A 99 23.01 10.49 17.60
N GLU A 100 22.75 10.76 18.88
CA GLU A 100 23.26 10.02 20.03
C GLU A 100 22.60 8.64 20.18
N TYR A 101 21.37 8.50 19.67
CA TYR A 101 20.61 7.26 19.71
C TYR A 101 20.91 6.42 18.46
N PRO A 102 21.29 5.14 18.63
CA PRO A 102 21.41 4.23 17.50
C PRO A 102 20.09 4.12 16.74
N LYS A 103 20.18 4.18 15.41
CA LYS A 103 19.05 4.02 14.50
C LYS A 103 19.33 2.84 13.60
N ILE A 104 18.32 2.04 13.32
CA ILE A 104 18.43 1.05 12.24
C ILE A 104 18.50 1.79 10.90
N LEU A 105 19.40 1.34 10.02
CA LEU A 105 19.54 1.85 8.66
C LEU A 105 18.57 1.12 7.75
N LYS A 106 17.66 1.87 7.15
CA LYS A 106 16.70 1.41 6.14
C LYS A 106 16.26 2.60 5.29
N SER A 107 15.91 2.35 4.04
CA SER A 107 15.40 3.36 3.11
C SER A 107 14.43 2.74 2.12
N ALA A 108 13.53 3.56 1.58
CA ALA A 108 12.66 3.22 0.48
C ALA A 108 12.41 4.52 -0.30
N GLU A 109 12.81 4.55 -1.56
CA GLU A 109 12.80 5.74 -2.40
C GLU A 109 12.28 5.38 -3.80
N ILE A 110 11.62 6.32 -4.45
CA ILE A 110 11.20 6.22 -5.86
C ILE A 110 11.81 7.42 -6.59
N ASP A 111 12.54 7.15 -7.67
CA ASP A 111 13.00 8.18 -8.60
C ASP A 111 11.82 8.59 -9.50
N ASP A 112 11.23 9.75 -9.22
CA ASP A 112 10.10 10.29 -9.97
C ASP A 112 10.44 10.60 -11.43
N GLU A 113 11.71 10.84 -11.77
CA GLU A 113 12.15 11.09 -13.16
C GLU A 113 12.15 9.80 -13.99
N THR A 114 12.38 8.64 -13.36
CA THR A 114 12.33 7.32 -14.00
C THR A 114 10.93 6.70 -13.92
N CYS A 115 10.13 7.09 -12.92
CA CYS A 115 8.79 6.56 -12.69
C CYS A 115 7.83 6.89 -13.85
N ILE A 116 7.10 5.88 -14.32
CA ILE A 116 6.09 6.00 -15.39
C ILE A 116 4.64 5.89 -14.88
N GLN A 117 4.45 6.04 -13.56
CA GLN A 117 3.14 6.06 -12.89
C GLN A 117 2.21 4.87 -13.25
N CYS A 118 2.78 3.67 -13.37
CA CYS A 118 2.02 2.46 -13.70
C CYS A 118 1.14 1.92 -12.56
N LYS A 119 1.32 2.42 -11.32
CA LYS A 119 0.62 2.02 -10.08
C LYS A 119 0.86 0.57 -9.60
N ALA A 120 1.84 -0.14 -10.18
CA ALA A 120 2.17 -1.51 -9.75
C ALA A 120 2.64 -1.58 -8.29
N CYS A 121 3.51 -0.64 -7.86
CA CYS A 121 4.01 -0.59 -6.49
C CYS A 121 2.95 -0.20 -5.45
N GLU A 122 2.03 0.70 -5.81
CA GLU A 122 0.85 1.05 -4.98
C GLU A 122 0.01 -0.21 -4.70
N THR A 123 -0.26 -1.01 -5.74
CA THR A 123 -1.02 -2.26 -5.61
C THR A 123 -0.26 -3.37 -4.87
N ALA A 124 1.05 -3.45 -5.06
CA ALA A 124 1.88 -4.51 -4.47
C ALA A 124 2.28 -4.23 -3.02
N CYS A 125 2.15 -2.98 -2.55
CA CYS A 125 2.55 -2.59 -1.20
C CYS A 125 1.69 -3.31 -0.15
N PRO A 126 2.25 -4.19 0.69
CA PRO A 126 1.46 -4.94 1.66
C PRO A 126 0.98 -4.09 2.85
N GLN A 127 1.38 -2.82 2.92
CA GLN A 127 1.07 -1.89 4.02
C GLN A 127 0.35 -0.63 3.52
N ASP A 128 -0.02 -0.58 2.24
CA ASP A 128 -0.67 0.58 1.61
C ASP A 128 0.11 1.91 1.82
N ALA A 129 1.43 1.81 2.02
CA ALA A 129 2.31 2.93 2.31
C ALA A 129 2.68 3.78 1.07
N ILE A 130 2.18 3.46 -0.12
CA ILE A 130 2.60 4.12 -1.37
C ILE A 130 1.37 4.74 -2.05
N THR A 131 1.48 6.02 -2.39
CA THR A 131 0.50 6.73 -3.22
C THR A 131 1.15 7.09 -4.56
N ILE A 132 0.54 6.68 -5.67
CA ILE A 132 0.95 7.06 -7.02
C ILE A 132 -0.19 7.84 -7.68
N THR A 133 0.06 9.10 -8.01
CA THR A 133 -0.87 9.90 -8.80
C THR A 133 -0.51 9.85 -10.27
N ARG A 134 -1.49 10.03 -11.15
CA ARG A 134 -1.26 10.27 -12.56
C ARG A 134 -2.36 11.14 -13.15
N GLU A 135 -1.96 12.08 -13.97
CA GLU A 135 -2.86 12.89 -14.78
C GLU A 135 -2.89 12.30 -16.18
N LEU A 136 -4.06 11.83 -16.59
CA LEU A 136 -4.26 11.30 -17.93
C LEU A 136 -4.79 12.42 -18.83
N PRO A 137 -4.45 12.42 -20.13
CA PRO A 137 -5.08 13.32 -21.09
C PRO A 137 -6.60 13.14 -21.10
N GLU A 138 -7.33 14.21 -21.42
CA GLU A 138 -8.77 14.11 -21.62
C GLU A 138 -9.06 13.27 -22.87
N ARG A 139 -10.20 12.57 -22.87
CA ARG A 139 -10.58 11.68 -23.99
C ARG A 139 -10.60 12.42 -25.33
N LYS A 140 -11.11 13.66 -25.34
CA LYS A 140 -11.24 14.50 -26.52
C LYS A 140 -9.89 14.86 -27.16
N ASP A 141 -8.82 14.90 -26.37
CA ASP A 141 -7.48 15.24 -26.88
C ASP A 141 -6.82 14.06 -27.61
N LEU A 142 -7.34 12.84 -27.42
CA LEU A 142 -6.84 11.60 -28.03
C LEU A 142 -7.62 11.18 -29.28
N ILE A 143 -8.63 11.95 -29.67
CA ILE A 143 -9.52 11.67 -30.80
C ILE A 143 -9.69 12.93 -31.65
N THR A 144 -9.95 12.76 -32.94
CA THR A 144 -10.28 13.88 -33.84
C THR A 144 -11.30 13.44 -34.87
N GLY A 145 -12.27 14.30 -35.12
CA GLY A 145 -13.33 14.07 -36.07
C GLY A 145 -14.33 15.20 -36.04
N GLU A 146 -15.33 15.08 -36.91
CA GLU A 146 -16.46 16.00 -36.97
C GLU A 146 -17.74 15.17 -36.85
N ILE A 147 -18.72 15.69 -36.12
CA ILE A 147 -20.04 15.09 -35.99
C ILE A 147 -21.08 16.21 -35.90
N GLU A 148 -22.14 16.10 -36.69
CA GLU A 148 -23.25 17.06 -36.67
C GLU A 148 -24.55 16.31 -36.93
N ILE A 149 -25.61 16.68 -36.20
CA ILE A 149 -26.94 16.10 -36.35
C ILE A 149 -27.86 17.17 -36.92
N ASP A 150 -28.44 16.91 -38.09
CA ASP A 150 -29.51 17.70 -38.66
C ASP A 150 -30.81 17.42 -37.87
N LYS A 151 -31.18 18.37 -37.01
CA LYS A 151 -32.36 18.29 -36.13
C LYS A 151 -33.68 18.36 -36.90
N ASP A 152 -33.68 18.92 -38.12
CA ASP A 152 -34.88 18.99 -38.96
C ASP A 152 -35.15 17.66 -39.69
N THR A 153 -34.09 16.95 -40.07
CA THR A 153 -34.19 15.60 -40.67
C THR A 153 -34.38 14.50 -39.61
N CYS A 154 -33.91 14.74 -38.38
CA CYS A 154 -34.04 13.78 -37.27
C CYS A 154 -35.51 13.46 -36.95
N ILE A 155 -35.82 12.16 -36.88
CA ILE A 155 -37.16 11.67 -36.52
C ILE A 155 -37.26 11.20 -35.05
N TYR A 156 -36.25 11.48 -34.23
CA TYR A 156 -36.19 11.13 -32.80
C TYR A 156 -36.48 9.64 -32.49
N CYS A 157 -35.98 8.72 -33.32
CA CYS A 157 -36.24 7.28 -33.17
C CYS A 157 -35.47 6.59 -32.03
N GLY A 158 -34.56 7.27 -31.34
CA GLY A 158 -33.76 6.72 -30.23
C GLY A 158 -32.58 5.83 -30.62
N MET A 159 -32.55 5.25 -31.83
CA MET A 159 -31.52 4.25 -32.19
C MET A 159 -30.07 4.76 -32.07
N CYS A 160 -29.80 6.02 -32.41
CA CYS A 160 -28.45 6.56 -32.30
C CYS A 160 -28.01 6.85 -30.85
N GLU A 161 -28.97 7.15 -29.97
CA GLU A 161 -28.75 7.29 -28.52
C GLU A 161 -28.49 5.91 -27.90
N GLU A 162 -29.34 4.91 -28.19
CA GLU A 162 -29.19 3.54 -27.69
C GLU A 162 -27.90 2.84 -28.16
N MET A 163 -27.50 3.09 -29.41
CA MET A 163 -26.34 2.42 -30.00
C MET A 163 -25.02 3.15 -29.75
N CYS A 164 -25.05 4.33 -29.12
CA CYS A 164 -23.83 5.07 -28.82
C CYS A 164 -23.06 4.35 -27.69
N PRO A 165 -21.88 3.77 -27.94
CA PRO A 165 -21.20 2.94 -26.95
C PRO A 165 -20.59 3.74 -25.78
N VAL A 166 -20.65 5.07 -25.84
CA VAL A 166 -20.06 6.00 -24.88
C VAL A 166 -21.06 7.04 -24.38
N ASP A 167 -22.35 6.83 -24.66
CA ASP A 167 -23.45 7.70 -24.22
C ASP A 167 -23.18 9.19 -24.51
N ALA A 168 -22.64 9.45 -25.70
CA ALA A 168 -22.34 10.81 -26.16
C ALA A 168 -23.53 11.48 -26.85
N ILE A 169 -24.64 10.78 -27.10
CA ILE A 169 -25.83 11.35 -27.74
C ILE A 169 -26.96 11.30 -26.71
N GLU A 170 -27.62 12.44 -26.49
CA GLU A 170 -28.76 12.55 -25.59
C GLU A 170 -29.94 13.18 -26.34
N ILE A 171 -31.10 12.54 -26.25
CA ILE A 171 -32.37 13.02 -26.79
C ILE A 171 -33.23 13.53 -25.62
N GLU A 172 -33.73 14.75 -25.73
CA GLU A 172 -34.67 15.32 -24.75
C GLU A 172 -36.08 14.77 -24.98
N HIS A 173 -36.32 13.54 -24.51
CA HIS A 173 -37.62 12.87 -24.63
C HIS A 173 -38.71 13.57 -23.82
N GLN A 174 -39.91 13.68 -24.40
CA GLN A 174 -41.10 14.22 -23.72
C GLN A 174 -42.36 13.44 -24.08
N ILE A 175 -43.36 13.51 -23.18
CA ILE A 175 -44.71 12.99 -23.47
C ILE A 175 -45.44 14.03 -24.32
N PRO A 176 -45.92 13.69 -25.54
CA PRO A 176 -46.62 14.63 -26.39
C PRO A 176 -47.86 15.23 -25.71
N SER A 177 -48.07 16.53 -25.88
CA SER A 177 -49.25 17.27 -25.41
C SER A 177 -49.88 18.09 -26.54
N SER A 178 -51.08 18.62 -26.34
CA SER A 178 -51.72 19.49 -27.34
C SER A 178 -50.93 20.78 -27.61
N SER A 179 -50.19 21.27 -26.61
CA SER A 179 -49.29 22.43 -26.73
C SER A 179 -47.92 22.11 -27.33
N SER A 180 -47.48 20.85 -27.27
CA SER A 180 -46.18 20.39 -27.79
C SER A 180 -46.35 18.97 -28.33
N PRO A 181 -46.79 18.80 -29.60
CA PRO A 181 -47.19 17.52 -30.16
C PRO A 181 -46.00 16.71 -30.73
N THR A 182 -44.85 16.73 -30.05
CA THR A 182 -43.63 16.00 -30.44
C THR A 182 -43.21 15.02 -29.34
N VAL A 183 -42.48 13.96 -29.70
CA VAL A 183 -41.96 12.95 -28.75
C VAL A 183 -40.63 13.35 -28.10
N ALA A 184 -39.97 14.36 -28.65
CA ALA A 184 -38.74 14.96 -28.13
C ALA A 184 -38.67 16.44 -28.54
N THR A 185 -37.85 17.22 -27.85
CA THR A 185 -37.60 18.64 -28.12
C THR A 185 -36.25 18.91 -28.76
N ASP A 186 -35.23 18.12 -28.40
CA ASP A 186 -33.89 18.31 -28.88
C ASP A 186 -33.07 17.00 -28.91
N ILE A 187 -31.96 17.03 -29.63
CA ILE A 187 -30.93 15.98 -29.66
C ILE A 187 -29.55 16.64 -29.70
N ASN A 188 -28.65 16.24 -28.81
CA ASN A 188 -27.31 16.83 -28.72
C ASN A 188 -26.22 15.76 -28.66
N VAL A 189 -25.01 16.13 -29.11
CA VAL A 189 -23.82 15.28 -29.03
C VAL A 189 -22.81 15.94 -28.09
N ASP A 190 -22.39 15.21 -27.06
CA ASP A 190 -21.29 15.57 -26.17
C ASP A 190 -19.96 15.17 -26.82
N GLU A 191 -19.29 16.16 -27.42
CA GLU A 191 -17.99 15.96 -28.09
C GLU A 191 -16.87 15.55 -27.13
N ASP A 192 -16.99 15.86 -25.83
CA ASP A 192 -15.99 15.43 -24.82
C ASP A 192 -16.06 13.90 -24.58
N LYS A 193 -17.21 13.27 -24.87
CA LYS A 193 -17.41 11.82 -24.78
C LYS A 193 -17.23 11.08 -26.09
N CYS A 194 -17.58 11.71 -27.21
CA CYS A 194 -17.59 11.12 -28.55
C CYS A 194 -16.19 10.61 -28.94
N VAL A 195 -16.14 9.44 -29.61
CA VAL A 195 -14.89 8.84 -30.10
C VAL A 195 -14.92 8.61 -31.62
N HIS A 196 -15.87 9.23 -32.32
CA HIS A 196 -16.00 9.19 -33.78
C HIS A 196 -16.02 7.77 -34.39
N CYS A 197 -16.63 6.79 -33.71
CA CYS A 197 -16.72 5.39 -34.15
C CYS A 197 -17.68 5.16 -35.35
N GLY A 198 -18.55 6.14 -35.65
CA GLY A 198 -19.47 6.11 -36.78
C GLY A 198 -20.65 5.14 -36.67
N ILE A 199 -20.97 4.63 -35.47
CA ILE A 199 -22.16 3.77 -35.27
C ILE A 199 -23.45 4.56 -35.50
N CYS A 200 -23.58 5.76 -34.92
CA CYS A 200 -24.76 6.62 -35.03
C CYS A 200 -25.13 6.96 -36.49
N LYS A 201 -24.14 7.33 -37.30
CA LYS A 201 -24.30 7.58 -38.74
C LYS A 201 -24.83 6.36 -39.49
N ARG A 202 -24.33 5.16 -39.17
CA ARG A 202 -24.70 3.92 -39.88
C ARG A 202 -26.09 3.39 -39.50
N ILE A 203 -26.52 3.62 -38.26
CA ILE A 203 -27.83 3.15 -37.79
C ILE A 203 -28.95 4.16 -38.10
N CYS A 204 -28.61 5.43 -38.39
CA CYS A 204 -29.60 6.46 -38.67
C CYS A 204 -30.44 6.09 -39.90
N PRO A 205 -31.77 5.88 -39.77
CA PRO A 205 -32.60 5.39 -40.86
C PRO A 205 -32.93 6.48 -41.90
N VAL A 206 -32.61 7.74 -41.58
CA VAL A 206 -32.94 8.94 -42.38
C VAL A 206 -31.69 9.76 -42.71
N ASP A 207 -30.49 9.22 -42.46
CA ASP A 207 -29.20 9.87 -42.75
C ASP A 207 -29.04 11.28 -42.16
N ALA A 208 -29.68 11.58 -41.03
CA ALA A 208 -29.63 12.88 -40.36
C ALA A 208 -28.28 13.20 -39.67
N ILE A 209 -27.34 12.25 -39.63
CA ILE A 209 -26.09 12.37 -38.87
C ILE A 209 -24.90 12.41 -39.84
N MET A 210 -24.25 13.56 -39.92
CA MET A 210 -22.94 13.70 -40.53
C MET A 210 -21.88 13.28 -39.52
N GLN A 211 -20.99 12.37 -39.92
CA GLN A 211 -19.85 11.98 -39.09
C GLN A 211 -18.66 11.63 -39.96
N VAL A 212 -17.50 12.17 -39.59
CA VAL A 212 -16.20 11.91 -40.21
C VAL A 212 -15.17 11.68 -39.11
N CYS A 213 -14.38 10.62 -39.25
CA CYS A 213 -13.23 10.34 -38.39
C CYS A 213 -11.97 10.89 -39.07
N ARG A 214 -11.15 11.65 -38.34
CA ARG A 214 -9.94 12.30 -38.85
C ARG A 214 -8.64 11.69 -38.29
N ILE A 215 -8.76 10.68 -37.42
CA ILE A 215 -7.65 10.10 -36.64
C ILE A 215 -6.52 9.58 -37.54
N CYS A 216 -6.80 8.70 -38.52
CA CYS A 216 -5.75 8.14 -39.37
C CYS A 216 -5.07 9.16 -40.31
N PRO A 217 -5.80 10.03 -41.03
CA PRO A 217 -5.18 10.97 -41.96
C PRO A 217 -4.56 12.21 -41.30
N TYR A 218 -5.09 12.68 -40.16
CA TYR A 218 -4.66 13.92 -39.52
C TYR A 218 -4.12 13.75 -38.10
N GLY A 219 -4.16 12.56 -37.52
CA GLY A 219 -3.81 12.32 -36.12
C GLY A 219 -2.40 12.78 -35.75
N GLU A 220 -1.42 12.66 -36.64
CA GLU A 220 -0.06 13.14 -36.38
C GLU A 220 0.05 14.67 -36.22
N TYR A 221 -0.93 15.43 -36.73
CA TYR A 221 -0.98 16.90 -36.62
C TYR A 221 -1.98 17.39 -35.57
N GLU A 222 -3.08 16.65 -35.38
CA GLU A 222 -4.22 17.06 -34.54
C GLU A 222 -4.19 16.41 -33.15
N ILE A 223 -3.63 15.20 -33.00
CA ILE A 223 -3.50 14.51 -31.72
C ILE A 223 -2.08 14.68 -31.21
N LYS A 224 -1.94 15.35 -30.06
CA LYS A 224 -0.64 15.45 -29.39
C LYS A 224 -0.31 14.12 -28.72
N VAL A 225 0.96 13.71 -28.80
CA VAL A 225 1.43 12.56 -28.03
C VAL A 225 1.23 12.89 -26.54
N PRO A 226 0.50 12.05 -25.79
CA PRO A 226 0.19 12.36 -24.41
C PRO A 226 1.43 12.18 -23.54
N GLU A 227 1.72 13.20 -22.73
CA GLU A 227 2.64 13.10 -21.61
C GLU A 227 1.82 12.82 -20.36
N VAL A 228 2.07 11.68 -19.72
CA VAL A 228 1.44 11.32 -18.44
C VAL A 228 2.33 11.85 -17.33
N THR A 229 1.82 12.79 -16.56
CA THR A 229 2.51 13.36 -15.39
C THR A 229 1.94 12.75 -14.12
N GLY A 230 2.67 12.88 -13.01
CA GLY A 230 2.18 12.46 -11.70
C GLY A 230 3.29 12.52 -10.66
N THR A 231 2.95 12.06 -9.46
CA THR A 231 3.85 12.08 -8.30
C THR A 231 3.82 10.74 -7.58
N SER A 232 4.90 10.42 -6.88
CA SER A 232 4.96 9.32 -5.92
C SER A 232 5.12 9.85 -4.49
N TYR A 233 4.58 9.12 -3.52
CA TYR A 233 4.77 9.36 -2.11
C TYR A 233 4.85 8.03 -1.36
N ILE A 234 5.84 7.89 -0.48
CA ILE A 234 5.96 6.76 0.44
C ILE A 234 5.77 7.27 1.86
N ASP A 235 4.74 6.78 2.55
CA ASP A 235 4.50 7.06 3.96
C ASP A 235 5.59 6.38 4.82
N PRO A 236 6.44 7.14 5.52
CA PRO A 236 7.55 6.58 6.29
C PRO A 236 7.12 5.88 7.59
N GLU A 237 5.91 6.13 8.10
CA GLU A 237 5.39 5.44 9.29
C GLU A 237 4.86 4.06 8.92
N LEU A 238 4.15 3.94 7.78
CA LEU A 238 3.62 2.66 7.29
C LEU A 238 4.65 1.80 6.55
N CYS A 239 5.69 2.40 5.97
CA CYS A 239 6.69 1.66 5.19
C CYS A 239 7.53 0.70 6.08
N VAL A 240 7.57 -0.56 5.65
CA VAL A 240 8.31 -1.64 6.33
C VAL A 240 9.54 -2.13 5.57
N ASN A 241 9.88 -1.49 4.44
CA ASN A 241 11.07 -1.78 3.65
C ASN A 241 11.14 -3.24 3.14
N CYS A 242 9.99 -3.84 2.81
CA CYS A 242 9.94 -5.23 2.31
C CYS A 242 10.60 -5.39 0.93
N GLY A 243 10.52 -4.38 0.06
CA GLY A 243 11.10 -4.43 -1.29
C GLY A 243 10.12 -4.80 -2.41
N TRP A 244 8.82 -4.97 -2.12
CA TRP A 244 7.81 -5.24 -3.16
C TRP A 244 7.81 -4.19 -4.27
N CYS A 245 7.90 -2.91 -3.91
CA CYS A 245 7.94 -1.81 -4.87
C CYS A 245 9.17 -1.87 -5.79
N GLN A 246 10.33 -2.29 -5.27
CA GLN A 246 11.56 -2.46 -6.04
C GLN A 246 11.39 -3.60 -7.05
N GLU A 247 10.97 -4.79 -6.60
CA GLU A 247 10.91 -5.97 -7.46
C GLU A 247 9.77 -5.95 -8.49
N ILE A 248 8.68 -5.23 -8.21
CA ILE A 248 7.54 -5.13 -9.12
C ILE A 248 7.69 -4.00 -10.14
N CYS A 249 8.66 -3.10 -9.94
CA CYS A 249 8.81 -1.92 -10.78
C CYS A 249 9.28 -2.34 -12.19
N PRO A 250 8.54 -2.01 -13.26
CA PRO A 250 8.94 -2.37 -14.62
C PRO A 250 10.14 -1.55 -15.14
N VAL A 251 10.51 -0.47 -14.45
CA VAL A 251 11.55 0.49 -14.85
C VAL A 251 12.59 0.70 -13.75
N ASP A 252 12.59 -0.15 -12.71
CA ASP A 252 13.54 -0.10 -11.59
C ASP A 252 13.67 1.28 -10.89
N ALA A 253 12.63 2.10 -10.93
CA ALA A 253 12.61 3.43 -10.30
C ALA A 253 12.59 3.37 -8.76
N ALA A 254 12.15 2.25 -8.18
CA ALA A 254 12.03 2.09 -6.73
C ALA A 254 13.26 1.35 -6.17
N THR A 255 13.87 1.89 -5.11
CA THR A 255 15.01 1.28 -4.42
C THR A 255 14.72 1.14 -2.93
N VAL A 256 15.02 -0.03 -2.34
CA VAL A 256 14.78 -0.34 -0.94
C VAL A 256 16.02 -0.93 -0.28
N THR A 257 16.38 -0.42 0.90
CA THR A 257 17.40 -1.01 1.76
C THR A 257 16.80 -1.51 3.07
N LYS A 258 17.21 -2.70 3.49
CA LYS A 258 16.60 -3.43 4.61
C LYS A 258 17.37 -3.28 5.92
N PRO A 259 16.64 -3.31 7.05
CA PRO A 259 17.24 -3.21 8.38
C PRO A 259 18.09 -4.42 8.77
N PHE A 260 17.66 -5.62 8.37
CA PHE A 260 18.22 -6.89 8.83
C PHE A 260 18.63 -7.77 7.65
N GLU A 261 19.70 -8.55 7.85
CA GLU A 261 20.08 -9.68 6.98
C GLU A 261 19.87 -10.97 7.77
N GLY A 262 19.47 -12.04 7.08
CA GLY A 262 19.06 -13.27 7.73
C GLY A 262 18.72 -14.39 6.75
N GLU A 263 18.10 -15.43 7.28
CA GLU A 263 17.62 -16.59 6.53
C GLU A 263 16.29 -17.07 7.14
N LEU A 264 15.34 -17.48 6.30
CA LEU A 264 14.07 -18.06 6.75
C LEU A 264 14.05 -19.56 6.44
N ILE A 265 13.91 -20.43 7.43
CA ILE A 265 13.94 -21.89 7.24
C ILE A 265 12.53 -22.45 7.49
N ILE A 266 12.02 -23.32 6.61
CA ILE A 266 10.69 -23.93 6.73
C ILE A 266 10.80 -25.45 6.66
N ASP A 267 10.35 -26.12 7.71
CA ASP A 267 10.09 -27.56 7.72
C ASP A 267 8.69 -27.83 7.17
N GLN A 268 8.64 -28.34 5.94
CA GLN A 268 7.40 -28.63 5.23
C GLN A 268 6.63 -29.81 5.85
N ASP A 269 7.29 -30.73 6.55
CA ASP A 269 6.65 -31.91 7.15
C ASP A 269 6.00 -31.56 8.48
N THR A 270 6.68 -30.73 9.29
CA THR A 270 6.14 -30.20 10.54
C THR A 270 4.96 -29.24 10.28
N CYS A 271 5.00 -28.47 9.18
CA CYS A 271 3.93 -27.55 8.80
C CYS A 271 2.59 -28.26 8.52
N GLN A 272 1.51 -27.79 9.16
CA GLN A 272 0.14 -28.32 8.97
C GLN A 272 -0.78 -27.38 8.17
N ALA A 273 -0.21 -26.35 7.52
CA ALA A 273 -0.95 -25.39 6.69
C ALA A 273 -2.13 -24.68 7.38
N CYS A 274 -1.97 -24.30 8.65
CA CYS A 274 -3.02 -23.57 9.40
C CYS A 274 -3.19 -22.09 8.98
N GLU A 275 -2.36 -21.58 8.06
CA GLU A 275 -2.36 -20.21 7.52
C GLU A 275 -1.93 -19.08 8.48
N THR A 276 -1.69 -19.36 9.76
CA THR A 276 -1.37 -18.29 10.74
C THR A 276 -0.15 -17.45 10.34
N CYS A 277 0.95 -18.08 9.90
CA CYS A 277 2.15 -17.33 9.49
C CYS A 277 1.95 -16.55 8.18
N VAL A 278 1.07 -17.01 7.28
CA VAL A 278 0.72 -16.33 6.03
C VAL A 278 0.01 -15.02 6.36
N MET A 279 -1.03 -15.07 7.20
CA MET A 279 -1.78 -13.88 7.63
C MET A 279 -0.96 -12.94 8.54
N ALA A 280 -0.08 -13.50 9.38
CA ALA A 280 0.75 -12.72 10.29
C ALA A 280 1.95 -12.05 9.61
N CYS A 281 2.23 -12.33 8.35
CA CYS A 281 3.35 -11.73 7.64
C CYS A 281 2.98 -10.32 7.13
N PRO A 282 3.55 -9.24 7.69
CA PRO A 282 3.25 -7.86 7.25
C PRO A 282 3.92 -7.52 5.91
N CYS A 283 4.66 -8.46 5.31
CA CYS A 283 5.44 -8.25 4.10
C CYS A 283 5.01 -9.18 2.95
N ASN A 284 3.92 -9.94 3.08
CA ASN A 284 3.44 -10.90 2.09
C ASN A 284 4.51 -11.88 1.56
N VAL A 285 5.45 -12.30 2.42
CA VAL A 285 6.55 -13.23 2.05
C VAL A 285 6.06 -14.65 1.82
N LEU A 286 5.03 -15.05 2.57
CA LEU A 286 4.56 -16.42 2.70
C LEU A 286 3.25 -16.60 1.94
N SER A 287 3.11 -17.71 1.22
CA SER A 287 1.88 -17.99 0.46
C SER A 287 1.62 -19.49 0.30
N PHE A 288 0.36 -19.79 -0.05
CA PHE A 288 -0.08 -21.12 -0.44
C PHE A 288 -0.29 -21.18 -1.96
N PRO A 289 0.68 -21.73 -2.72
CA PRO A 289 0.58 -21.81 -4.17
C PRO A 289 -0.56 -22.75 -4.57
N LYS A 290 -1.46 -22.24 -5.42
CA LYS A 290 -2.53 -23.03 -6.04
C LYS A 290 -1.94 -23.89 -7.17
N PRO A 291 -2.25 -25.20 -7.26
CA PRO A 291 -1.81 -26.04 -8.37
C PRO A 291 -2.41 -25.55 -9.69
N GLU A 292 -1.61 -25.54 -10.76
CA GLU A 292 -2.06 -25.11 -12.09
C GLU A 292 -2.95 -26.17 -12.77
N LYS A 293 -2.64 -27.45 -12.56
CA LYS A 293 -3.40 -28.55 -13.16
C LYS A 293 -3.95 -29.53 -12.12
N PRO A 294 -5.09 -30.19 -12.43
CA PRO A 294 -5.62 -31.26 -11.60
C PRO A 294 -4.58 -32.38 -11.39
N GLY A 295 -4.33 -32.73 -10.13
CA GLY A 295 -3.39 -33.80 -9.74
C GLY A 295 -1.96 -33.34 -9.47
N GLU A 296 -1.61 -32.09 -9.77
CA GLU A 296 -0.31 -31.52 -9.38
C GLU A 296 -0.27 -31.22 -7.88
N LYS A 297 0.90 -31.42 -7.27
CA LYS A 297 1.18 -31.02 -5.89
C LYS A 297 2.11 -29.81 -5.93
N THR A 298 1.83 -28.85 -5.07
CA THR A 298 2.67 -27.68 -4.86
C THR A 298 3.40 -27.79 -3.52
N THR A 299 4.41 -26.95 -3.32
CA THR A 299 5.03 -26.76 -2.00
C THR A 299 3.96 -26.29 -1.01
N LYS A 300 3.89 -26.91 0.17
CA LYS A 300 2.83 -26.64 1.16
C LYS A 300 2.85 -25.18 1.62
N LEU A 301 4.01 -24.66 2.01
CA LEU A 301 4.21 -23.25 2.35
C LEU A 301 5.36 -22.69 1.52
N TYR A 302 5.04 -21.79 0.59
CA TYR A 302 6.01 -21.08 -0.23
C TYR A 302 6.53 -19.83 0.47
N LYS A 303 7.78 -19.46 0.21
CA LYS A 303 8.42 -18.23 0.69
C LYS A 303 9.16 -17.54 -0.46
N ASP A 304 9.24 -16.21 -0.40
CA ASP A 304 10.16 -15.42 -1.22
C ASP A 304 10.93 -14.41 -0.35
N GLU A 305 12.19 -14.71 -0.04
CA GLU A 305 12.99 -13.93 0.90
C GLU A 305 13.38 -12.55 0.37
N ARG A 306 13.20 -12.29 -0.94
CA ARG A 306 13.32 -10.95 -1.51
C ARG A 306 12.40 -9.94 -0.83
N PHE A 307 11.29 -10.40 -0.24
CA PHE A 307 10.35 -9.55 0.51
C PHE A 307 10.52 -9.63 2.04
N CYS A 308 11.38 -10.52 2.53
CA CYS A 308 11.55 -10.76 3.96
C CYS A 308 12.39 -9.67 4.60
N ILE A 309 11.97 -9.21 5.78
CA ILE A 309 12.73 -8.28 6.62
C ILE A 309 13.26 -8.93 7.89
N TYR A 310 13.06 -10.24 8.07
CA TYR A 310 13.53 -11.03 9.22
C TYR A 310 13.06 -10.49 10.59
N CYS A 311 11.79 -10.05 10.68
CA CYS A 311 11.22 -9.54 11.94
C CYS A 311 10.90 -10.64 12.97
N GLY A 312 10.72 -11.89 12.54
CA GLY A 312 10.43 -13.04 13.43
C GLY A 312 8.94 -13.28 13.73
N ALA A 313 8.01 -12.45 13.25
CA ALA A 313 6.58 -12.61 13.54
C ALA A 313 6.02 -13.98 13.09
N CYS A 314 6.47 -14.51 11.94
CA CYS A 314 6.01 -15.80 11.43
C CYS A 314 6.44 -16.98 12.32
N GLU A 315 7.70 -17.01 12.76
CA GLU A 315 8.23 -17.98 13.74
C GLU A 315 7.43 -17.92 15.03
N ARG A 316 7.27 -16.71 15.61
CA ARG A 316 6.54 -16.49 16.86
C ARG A 316 5.06 -16.90 16.78
N SER A 317 4.46 -16.79 15.60
CA SER A 317 3.06 -17.16 15.36
C SER A 317 2.83 -18.66 15.16
N CYS A 318 3.88 -19.45 14.92
CA CYS A 318 3.76 -20.85 14.54
C CYS A 318 3.60 -21.76 15.78
N PRO A 319 2.46 -22.42 15.99
CA PRO A 319 2.25 -23.24 17.19
C PRO A 319 3.04 -24.55 17.20
N VAL A 320 3.63 -24.95 16.07
CA VAL A 320 4.38 -26.19 15.89
C VAL A 320 5.85 -25.95 15.54
N ASN A 321 6.32 -24.69 15.57
CA ASN A 321 7.69 -24.30 15.25
C ASN A 321 8.21 -24.85 13.90
N ALA A 322 7.34 -24.90 12.88
CA ALA A 322 7.70 -25.36 11.54
C ALA A 322 8.49 -24.32 10.71
N ILE A 323 8.66 -23.11 11.24
CA ILE A 323 9.31 -21.98 10.56
C ILE A 323 10.24 -21.27 11.55
N GLU A 324 11.48 -21.05 11.13
CA GLU A 324 12.55 -20.45 11.93
C GLU A 324 13.11 -19.23 11.18
N VAL A 325 13.40 -18.14 11.90
CA VAL A 325 14.06 -16.96 11.35
C VAL A 325 15.44 -16.83 11.99
N LYS A 326 16.49 -16.84 11.17
CA LYS A 326 17.86 -16.50 11.55
C LYS A 326 18.19 -15.07 11.20
N ARG A 327 18.98 -14.41 12.03
CA ARG A 327 19.37 -13.00 11.85
C ARG A 327 20.87 -12.88 11.98
N SER A 328 21.54 -12.68 10.85
CA SER A 328 23.00 -12.61 10.76
C SER A 328 23.53 -11.19 10.97
N ARG A 329 22.74 -10.17 10.62
CA ARG A 329 23.16 -8.77 10.72
C ARG A 329 21.99 -7.84 11.02
N ILE A 330 22.28 -6.80 11.80
CA ILE A 330 21.41 -5.64 11.98
C ILE A 330 22.21 -4.40 11.56
N ASN A 331 21.72 -3.68 10.56
CA ASN A 331 22.38 -2.49 10.02
C ASN A 331 22.00 -1.28 10.88
N THR A 332 22.96 -0.67 11.58
CA THR A 332 22.69 0.50 12.44
C THR A 332 23.66 1.64 12.17
N THR A 333 23.29 2.83 12.64
CA THR A 333 24.27 3.91 12.88
C THR A 333 25.31 3.47 13.93
N PRO A 334 26.46 4.16 14.02
CA PRO A 334 27.53 3.77 14.96
C PRO A 334 27.06 3.69 16.42
N ILE A 335 27.18 2.52 17.04
CA ILE A 335 26.81 2.29 18.44
C ILE A 335 28.01 2.55 19.36
N LYS A 336 27.92 3.60 20.20
CA LYS A 336 28.96 3.91 21.21
C LYS A 336 28.75 3.17 22.53
N SER A 337 27.50 3.01 22.96
CA SER A 337 27.17 2.41 24.26
C SER A 337 27.33 0.89 24.23
N LYS A 338 28.08 0.34 25.19
CA LYS A 338 28.26 -1.12 25.36
C LYS A 338 26.93 -1.82 25.63
N ALA A 339 26.03 -1.20 26.40
CA ALA A 339 24.72 -1.78 26.70
C ALA A 339 23.88 -1.95 25.42
N TRP A 340 23.89 -0.94 24.54
CA TRP A 340 23.22 -1.00 23.25
C TRP A 340 23.84 -2.06 22.33
N LYS A 341 25.17 -2.13 22.27
CA LYS A 341 25.87 -3.14 21.46
C LYS A 341 25.47 -4.56 21.87
N ASN A 342 25.52 -4.86 23.17
CA ASN A 342 25.11 -6.16 23.69
C ASN A 342 23.63 -6.48 23.40
N ALA A 343 22.74 -5.49 23.50
CA ALA A 343 21.31 -5.67 23.24
C ALA A 343 21.00 -5.96 21.76
N PHE A 344 21.70 -5.31 20.83
CA PHE A 344 21.58 -5.63 19.40
C PHE A 344 22.21 -6.99 19.06
N GLU A 345 23.37 -7.32 19.64
CA GLU A 345 24.02 -8.61 19.44
C GLU A 345 23.19 -9.79 19.98
N SER A 346 22.41 -9.60 21.05
CA SER A 346 21.54 -10.66 21.58
C SER A 346 20.35 -11.01 20.66
N LEU A 347 20.06 -10.18 19.66
CA LEU A 347 19.01 -10.45 18.66
C LEU A 347 19.54 -11.20 17.44
N LEU A 348 20.85 -11.45 17.35
CA LEU A 348 21.45 -12.24 16.29
C LEU A 348 21.36 -13.73 16.66
N LYS A 349 20.97 -14.56 15.70
CA LYS A 349 20.83 -16.01 15.87
C LYS A 349 20.99 -16.75 14.55
#